data_AF-A0A850C5N9-F1
#
_entry.id   AF-A0A850C5N9-F1
#
_cell.length_a   1.000
_cell.length_b   1.000
_cell.length_c   1.000
_cell.angle_alpha   90.00
_cell.angle_beta   90.00
_cell.angle_gamma   90.00
#
_symmetry.space_group_name_H-M   'P 1'
#
loop_
_entity.id
_entity.type
_entity.pdbx_description
1 polymer ?
#
loop_
_entity_poly.entity_id
_entity_poly.type
_entity_poly.pdbx_seq_one_letter_code
_entity_poly.pdbx_strand_id
1 'polypeptide(L)'
;MRRLRSAAVIAATTLAAAGAVALPVAFANGAFAEAACEGAPWQSSAVYVGGDRVSHQDREYRAKWWTTGETPGTTGQWGVWEDLGACDGAGPTDPPTTEEPTEEPTGGPGQGDRLLTGYWHNFDNGSGVMELNAVPAAYDIIAVAFAESTTTPGQIDFALDSSLTNAGYTEAEFKADIDAIQAQGRDVIISVGGERGNVTINDSATAAAFANSVVSLMNEYGFDGVDIDLEHGINAGAIETALRQVASAKPGFTYTMAPQTIDFQSTSAGYYQLAVNTKDILTIVNMQYYNSGSMLGCNGQVYAQGDIDFLTAQACIQLQAGLAPSQVGLGLPAVQSAAGSGYVNPTMVNDALTCLETRQRCGDFVPSQSYPGMGGAMTWSINWDKTNGYNFANTVG
;
A
#
# COMPACT_ATOMS: atom_id res chain seq x y z
N MET A 1 93.59 -57.31 -31.31
CA MET A 1 93.90 -55.85 -31.30
C MET A 1 92.57 -55.09 -31.25
N ARG A 2 92.41 -54.15 -30.30
CA ARG A 2 91.51 -52.96 -30.25
C ARG A 2 90.26 -52.99 -31.17
N ARG A 3 89.01 -52.79 -30.71
CA ARG A 3 88.45 -51.58 -30.07
C ARG A 3 86.92 -51.76 -29.84
N LEU A 4 86.37 -50.94 -28.93
CA LEU A 4 85.02 -50.31 -28.93
C LEU A 4 83.79 -51.02 -28.31
N ARG A 5 83.18 -50.22 -27.40
CA ARG A 5 81.74 -49.92 -27.18
C ARG A 5 80.94 -50.95 -26.39
N SER A 6 80.55 -50.59 -25.16
CA SER A 6 79.21 -50.06 -24.77
C SER A 6 78.35 -51.21 -24.23
N ALA A 7 77.51 -51.13 -23.21
CA ALA A 7 77.08 -50.08 -22.29
C ALA A 7 76.35 -50.78 -21.10
N ALA A 8 76.08 -50.00 -20.06
CA ALA A 8 74.94 -50.08 -19.13
C ALA A 8 74.79 -51.28 -18.15
N VAL A 9 74.87 -50.96 -16.85
CA VAL A 9 74.38 -51.72 -15.68
C VAL A 9 73.95 -50.63 -14.66
N ILE A 10 72.67 -50.37 -14.39
CA ILE A 10 71.67 -51.04 -13.51
C ILE A 10 72.08 -51.17 -12.03
N ALA A 11 71.39 -50.42 -11.15
CA ALA A 11 70.90 -50.79 -9.80
C ALA A 11 70.50 -49.48 -9.06
N ALA A 12 69.23 -49.21 -8.73
CA ALA A 12 68.31 -49.89 -7.80
C ALA A 12 68.57 -49.54 -6.32
N THR A 13 67.59 -48.89 -5.69
CA THR A 13 67.22 -49.01 -4.26
C THR A 13 65.79 -48.41 -4.11
N THR A 14 64.74 -49.23 -4.03
CA THR A 14 64.12 -49.83 -2.81
C THR A 14 63.40 -48.78 -1.93
N LEU A 15 62.18 -48.98 -1.40
CA LEU A 15 61.62 -50.19 -0.81
C LEU A 15 60.10 -50.05 -0.53
N ALA A 16 59.38 -51.18 -0.66
CA ALA A 16 58.26 -51.69 0.17
C ALA A 16 56.91 -50.94 0.24
N ALA A 17 55.74 -51.60 0.33
CA ALA A 17 55.38 -53.02 0.28
C ALA A 17 53.86 -53.20 0.09
N ALA A 18 53.49 -54.40 -0.37
CA ALA A 18 52.16 -55.02 -0.45
C ALA A 18 51.34 -54.90 0.85
N GLY A 19 50.01 -54.92 0.88
CA GLY A 19 49.06 -55.70 0.09
C GLY A 19 48.46 -56.79 0.98
N ALA A 20 47.21 -56.63 1.42
CA ALA A 20 46.40 -57.68 2.05
C ALA A 20 44.95 -57.56 1.57
N VAL A 21 44.39 -58.70 1.14
CA VAL A 21 43.04 -58.87 0.59
C VAL A 21 42.06 -59.11 1.74
N ALA A 22 40.95 -58.36 1.76
CA ALA A 22 39.78 -58.63 2.60
C ALA A 22 38.53 -58.79 1.71
N LEU A 23 37.78 -59.86 1.96
CA LEU A 23 36.47 -60.15 1.37
C LEU A 23 35.48 -59.04 1.73
N PRO A 24 34.65 -58.52 0.80
CA PRO A 24 33.66 -57.52 1.17
C PRO A 24 32.53 -58.21 1.94
N VAL A 25 32.48 -57.94 3.24
CA VAL A 25 31.25 -58.07 4.03
C VAL A 25 30.32 -57.00 3.47
N ALA A 26 29.20 -57.43 2.87
CA ALA A 26 28.13 -56.52 2.51
C ALA A 26 27.48 -56.01 3.80
N PHE A 27 28.02 -54.92 4.33
CA PHE A 27 27.26 -54.06 5.22
C PHE A 27 26.18 -53.41 4.34
N ALA A 28 24.92 -53.75 4.61
CA ALA A 28 23.81 -52.90 4.22
C ALA A 28 23.99 -51.57 4.95
N ASN A 29 24.77 -50.66 4.37
CA ASN A 29 24.63 -49.25 4.68
C ASN A 29 23.21 -48.91 4.26
N GLY A 30 22.33 -48.74 5.25
CA GLY A 30 21.10 -48.03 5.03
C GLY A 30 21.47 -46.74 4.32
N ALA A 31 21.04 -46.61 3.07
CA ALA A 31 20.97 -45.30 2.45
C ALA A 31 19.98 -44.51 3.30
N PHE A 32 20.50 -43.78 4.29
CA PHE A 32 19.82 -42.58 4.71
C PHE A 32 19.77 -41.73 3.45
N ALA A 33 18.58 -41.58 2.88
CA ALA A 33 18.36 -40.50 1.94
C ALA A 33 18.78 -39.23 2.69
N GLU A 34 19.90 -38.64 2.27
CA GLU A 34 20.32 -37.34 2.76
C GLU A 34 19.19 -36.40 2.35
N ALA A 35 18.39 -35.99 3.33
CA ALA A 35 17.19 -35.25 3.06
C ALA A 35 17.61 -33.88 2.51
N ALA A 36 17.39 -33.71 1.20
CA ALA A 36 17.79 -32.54 0.46
C ALA A 36 16.63 -31.55 0.44
N CYS A 37 16.89 -30.30 0.79
CA CYS A 37 15.95 -29.21 0.57
C CYS A 37 15.62 -29.09 -0.93
N GLU A 38 14.38 -28.74 -1.28
CA GLU A 38 14.01 -28.52 -2.69
C GLU A 38 14.60 -27.20 -3.22
N GLY A 39 14.67 -26.18 -2.36
CA GLY A 39 15.30 -24.89 -2.64
C GLY A 39 16.83 -24.91 -2.72
N ALA A 40 17.39 -24.17 -3.69
CA ALA A 40 18.84 -23.99 -3.83
C ALA A 40 19.45 -23.26 -2.61
N PRO A 41 20.75 -23.46 -2.29
CA PRO A 41 21.39 -22.77 -1.17
C PRO A 41 21.27 -21.24 -1.28
N TRP A 42 20.81 -20.59 -0.22
CA TRP A 42 20.70 -19.13 -0.19
C TRP A 42 22.07 -18.46 -0.41
N GLN A 43 22.09 -17.52 -1.34
CA GLN A 43 23.19 -16.62 -1.65
C GLN A 43 22.81 -15.19 -1.28
N SER A 44 23.70 -14.48 -0.57
CA SER A 44 23.49 -13.11 -0.11
C SER A 44 23.45 -12.07 -1.22
N SER A 45 24.09 -12.33 -2.36
CA SER A 45 24.10 -11.42 -3.52
C SER A 45 22.99 -11.72 -4.54
N ALA A 46 22.21 -12.77 -4.32
CA ALA A 46 21.12 -13.14 -5.22
C ALA A 46 19.84 -12.41 -4.84
N VAL A 47 19.03 -12.14 -5.86
CA VAL A 47 17.69 -11.57 -5.74
C VAL A 47 16.70 -12.71 -5.64
N TYR A 48 15.76 -12.63 -4.69
CA TYR A 48 14.63 -13.55 -4.57
C TYR A 48 13.33 -12.78 -4.64
N VAL A 49 12.31 -13.33 -5.28
CA VAL A 49 10.93 -12.78 -5.34
C VAL A 49 9.98 -13.63 -4.50
N GLY A 50 8.78 -13.10 -4.23
CA GLY A 50 7.75 -13.82 -3.48
C GLY A 50 7.49 -15.22 -4.06
N GLY A 51 7.59 -16.24 -3.22
CA GLY A 51 7.44 -17.65 -3.59
C GLY A 51 8.75 -18.42 -3.80
N ASP A 52 9.89 -17.74 -4.01
CA ASP A 52 11.18 -18.41 -4.21
C ASP A 52 11.59 -19.22 -2.98
N ARG A 53 12.08 -20.44 -3.21
CA ARG A 53 12.55 -21.34 -2.15
C ARG A 53 14.06 -21.42 -2.10
N VAL A 54 14.60 -21.32 -0.90
CA VAL A 54 16.03 -21.47 -0.63
C VAL A 54 16.28 -22.39 0.55
N SER A 55 17.46 -22.96 0.61
CA SER A 55 17.96 -23.67 1.78
C SER A 55 18.96 -22.84 2.56
N HIS A 56 18.81 -22.84 3.89
CA HIS A 56 19.75 -22.21 4.81
C HIS A 56 19.77 -22.97 6.14
N GLN A 57 20.95 -23.39 6.61
CA GLN A 57 21.13 -24.09 7.90
C GLN A 57 20.21 -25.32 8.07
N ASP A 58 20.18 -26.21 7.08
CA ASP A 58 19.39 -27.46 7.06
C ASP A 58 17.86 -27.26 7.18
N ARG A 59 17.39 -26.05 6.82
CA ARG A 59 15.99 -25.68 6.78
C ARG A 59 15.64 -25.08 5.43
N GLU A 60 14.40 -25.29 5.01
CA GLU A 60 13.84 -24.70 3.81
C GLU A 60 13.09 -23.43 4.16
N TYR A 61 13.26 -22.40 3.32
CA TYR A 61 12.58 -21.12 3.48
C TYR A 61 11.94 -20.68 2.17
N ARG A 62 10.82 -19.97 2.28
CA ARG A 62 10.17 -19.30 1.17
C ARG A 62 10.26 -17.78 1.33
N ALA A 63 10.70 -17.08 0.30
CA ALA A 63 10.64 -15.63 0.26
C ALA A 63 9.17 -15.19 0.27
N LYS A 64 8.78 -14.36 1.23
CA LYS A 64 7.41 -13.82 1.32
C LYS A 64 7.20 -12.66 0.35
N TRP A 65 8.27 -11.98 -0.01
CA TRP A 65 8.32 -10.86 -0.97
C TRP A 65 9.75 -10.71 -1.49
N TRP A 66 9.98 -9.70 -2.35
CA TRP A 66 11.30 -9.44 -2.93
C TRP A 66 12.36 -9.18 -1.86
N THR A 67 13.54 -9.80 -1.96
CA THR A 67 14.64 -9.66 -0.99
C THR A 67 16.01 -9.82 -1.65
N THR A 68 17.03 -9.16 -1.11
CA THR A 68 18.45 -9.36 -1.47
C THR A 68 19.32 -9.11 -0.25
N GLY A 69 20.11 -10.11 0.16
CA GLY A 69 21.06 -9.98 1.26
C GLY A 69 20.49 -10.21 2.66
N GLU A 70 19.17 -10.29 2.83
CA GLU A 70 18.56 -10.65 4.11
C GLU A 70 18.68 -12.16 4.38
N THR A 71 19.35 -12.55 5.46
CA THR A 71 19.63 -13.96 5.80
C THR A 71 18.39 -14.67 6.37
N PRO A 72 17.99 -15.83 5.81
CA PRO A 72 16.90 -16.65 6.36
C PRO A 72 17.10 -17.04 7.83
N GLY A 73 16.00 -17.07 8.60
CA GLY A 73 16.00 -17.50 10.00
C GLY A 73 16.45 -16.45 11.03
N THR A 74 16.80 -15.23 10.62
CA THR A 74 17.34 -14.20 11.55
C THR A 74 16.29 -13.28 12.18
N THR A 75 15.11 -13.15 11.57
CA THR A 75 14.07 -12.15 11.95
C THR A 75 12.74 -12.77 12.39
N GLY A 76 12.68 -14.10 12.55
CA GLY A 76 11.47 -14.83 12.96
C GLY A 76 10.33 -14.72 11.94
N GLN A 77 9.08 -14.98 12.38
CA GLN A 77 7.90 -15.01 11.49
C GLN A 77 7.56 -13.67 10.79
N TRP A 78 8.09 -12.57 11.32
CA TRP A 78 7.91 -11.22 10.78
C TRP A 78 8.96 -10.85 9.72
N GLY A 79 9.95 -11.73 9.51
CA GLY A 79 10.99 -11.58 8.50
C GLY A 79 10.52 -11.79 7.07
N VAL A 80 11.45 -11.55 6.13
CA VAL A 80 11.24 -11.75 4.69
C VAL A 80 11.14 -13.23 4.29
N TRP A 81 11.59 -14.13 5.16
CA TRP A 81 11.62 -15.57 4.95
C TRP A 81 10.57 -16.27 5.81
N GLU A 82 9.65 -16.99 5.18
CA GLU A 82 8.80 -17.99 5.82
C GLU A 82 9.60 -19.28 6.01
N ASP A 83 9.67 -19.80 7.23
CA ASP A 83 10.34 -21.07 7.55
C ASP A 83 9.41 -22.25 7.22
N LEU A 84 9.81 -23.09 6.27
CA LEU A 84 9.06 -24.25 5.81
C LEU A 84 9.42 -25.55 6.54
N GLY A 85 10.37 -25.50 7.48
CA GLY A 85 10.76 -26.65 8.30
C GLY A 85 12.16 -27.17 7.99
N ALA A 86 12.51 -28.26 8.67
CA ALA A 86 13.77 -28.96 8.43
C ALA A 86 13.74 -29.64 7.06
N CYS A 87 14.89 -29.71 6.40
CA CYS A 87 15.02 -30.48 5.17
C CYS A 87 15.11 -31.97 5.50
N ASP A 88 14.00 -32.58 5.93
CA ASP A 88 13.91 -34.00 6.34
C ASP A 88 13.00 -34.85 5.42
N GLY A 89 12.48 -34.26 4.34
CA GLY A 89 11.61 -34.93 3.37
C GLY A 89 10.16 -35.12 3.85
N ALA A 90 9.79 -34.62 5.03
CA ALA A 90 8.41 -34.47 5.43
C ALA A 90 7.89 -33.11 4.94
N GLY A 91 7.63 -33.01 3.62
CA GLY A 91 6.99 -31.83 3.05
C GLY A 91 5.67 -31.50 3.78
N PRO A 92 5.25 -30.23 3.80
CA PRO A 92 3.97 -29.86 4.40
C PRO A 92 2.85 -30.59 3.66
N THR A 93 2.07 -31.38 4.38
CA THR A 93 0.82 -31.94 3.89
C THR A 93 -0.12 -30.80 3.52
N ASP A 94 -0.55 -30.73 2.26
CA ASP A 94 -1.54 -29.77 1.77
C ASP A 94 -2.72 -29.67 2.76
N PRO A 95 -3.12 -28.46 3.19
CA PRO A 95 -4.38 -28.29 3.90
C PRO A 95 -5.53 -28.61 2.93
N PRO A 96 -6.68 -29.11 3.43
CA PRO A 96 -7.79 -29.48 2.56
C PRO A 96 -8.30 -28.24 1.80
N THR A 97 -8.51 -28.39 0.50
CA THR A 97 -9.27 -27.44 -0.33
C THR A 97 -10.60 -27.17 0.35
N THR A 98 -10.71 -25.97 0.91
CA THR A 98 -11.96 -25.41 1.39
C THR A 98 -12.60 -24.77 0.16
N GLU A 99 -13.74 -25.30 -0.28
CA GLU A 99 -14.56 -24.61 -1.29
C GLU A 99 -14.88 -23.21 -0.77
N GLU A 100 -14.62 -22.18 -1.58
CA GLU A 100 -14.96 -20.80 -1.26
C GLU A 100 -16.46 -20.68 -0.93
N PRO A 101 -16.84 -19.96 0.14
CA PRO A 101 -18.24 -19.64 0.36
C PRO A 101 -18.72 -18.74 -0.79
N THR A 102 -19.59 -19.30 -1.62
CA THR A 102 -20.37 -18.56 -2.61
C THR A 102 -21.51 -17.87 -1.88
N GLU A 103 -21.30 -16.63 -1.40
CA GLU A 103 -22.38 -15.64 -1.32
C GLU A 103 -21.84 -14.28 -1.76
N GLU A 104 -22.31 -13.81 -2.92
CA GLU A 104 -22.16 -12.43 -3.40
C GLU A 104 -22.79 -11.46 -2.38
N PRO A 105 -22.14 -10.32 -2.07
CA PRO A 105 -22.84 -9.20 -1.47
C PRO A 105 -23.85 -8.65 -2.49
N THR A 106 -25.13 -8.71 -2.14
CA THR A 106 -26.22 -8.11 -2.90
C THR A 106 -26.23 -6.58 -2.75
N GLY A 107 -26.01 -5.82 -3.83
CA GLY A 107 -26.36 -4.40 -3.99
C GLY A 107 -25.31 -3.53 -4.71
N GLY A 108 -25.59 -3.07 -5.95
CA GLY A 108 -24.67 -2.32 -6.86
C GLY A 108 -24.49 -0.81 -6.55
N PRO A 109 -23.93 0.03 -7.47
CA PRO A 109 -23.77 -0.08 -8.93
C PRO A 109 -22.31 -0.41 -9.34
N GLY A 110 -21.90 -0.92 -10.51
CA GLY A 110 -22.38 -0.75 -11.87
C GLY A 110 -21.21 -0.28 -12.76
N GLN A 111 -20.29 -1.22 -13.08
CA GLN A 111 -19.05 -1.10 -13.89
C GLN A 111 -17.71 -0.98 -13.13
N GLY A 112 -17.35 -2.01 -12.35
CA GLY A 112 -15.98 -2.53 -12.24
C GLY A 112 -14.89 -1.69 -11.56
N ASP A 113 -14.92 -1.73 -10.23
CA ASP A 113 -13.79 -1.80 -9.27
C ASP A 113 -12.98 -0.54 -8.89
N ARG A 114 -13.10 0.60 -9.57
CA ARG A 114 -12.33 1.82 -9.22
C ARG A 114 -13.18 2.87 -8.51
N LEU A 115 -12.70 3.36 -7.37
CA LEU A 115 -13.29 4.44 -6.59
C LEU A 115 -12.80 5.81 -7.09
N LEU A 116 -13.70 6.78 -7.18
CA LEU A 116 -13.35 8.19 -7.30
C LEU A 116 -13.68 8.94 -6.00
N THR A 117 -12.64 9.32 -5.26
CA THR A 117 -12.78 10.17 -4.07
C THR A 117 -12.71 11.65 -4.44
N GLY A 118 -13.60 12.48 -3.89
CA GLY A 118 -13.57 13.92 -4.10
C GLY A 118 -13.67 14.70 -2.79
N TYR A 119 -12.80 15.71 -2.61
CA TYR A 119 -12.92 16.62 -1.48
C TYR A 119 -14.03 17.66 -1.73
N TRP A 120 -14.95 17.81 -0.79
CA TRP A 120 -16.00 18.84 -0.80
C TRP A 120 -15.63 19.94 0.20
N HIS A 121 -15.63 21.20 -0.23
CA HIS A 121 -15.24 22.30 0.63
C HIS A 121 -16.37 22.72 1.57
N ASN A 122 -16.16 22.56 2.88
CA ASN A 122 -16.92 23.23 3.92
C ASN A 122 -16.42 24.68 4.14
N PHE A 123 -16.12 25.40 3.07
CA PHE A 123 -15.61 26.77 3.09
C PHE A 123 -15.59 27.35 1.67
N ASP A 124 -15.40 28.67 1.55
CA ASP A 124 -15.17 29.33 0.27
C ASP A 124 -13.72 29.80 0.15
N ASN A 125 -12.99 29.24 -0.81
CA ASN A 125 -11.63 29.66 -1.20
C ASN A 125 -11.56 30.28 -2.60
N GLY A 126 -12.71 30.67 -3.17
CA GLY A 126 -12.81 31.21 -4.53
C GLY A 126 -13.20 30.19 -5.60
N SER A 127 -13.29 28.89 -5.25
CA SER A 127 -13.92 27.87 -6.10
C SER A 127 -15.45 27.86 -6.01
N GLY A 128 -16.01 28.67 -5.10
CA GLY A 128 -17.43 28.74 -4.82
C GLY A 128 -17.92 27.64 -3.88
N VAL A 129 -19.09 27.88 -3.30
CA VAL A 129 -19.79 26.93 -2.42
C VAL A 129 -20.80 26.08 -3.20
N MET A 130 -21.15 24.93 -2.64
CA MET A 130 -22.19 24.03 -3.16
C MET A 130 -22.81 23.23 -2.02
N GLU A 131 -24.08 22.84 -2.16
CA GLU A 131 -24.71 21.85 -1.29
C GLU A 131 -24.19 20.44 -1.63
N LEU A 132 -24.36 19.47 -0.73
CA LEU A 132 -23.88 18.10 -0.97
C LEU A 132 -24.70 17.40 -2.06
N ASN A 133 -26.01 17.64 -2.14
CA ASN A 133 -26.87 17.09 -3.19
C ASN A 133 -26.46 17.48 -4.63
N ALA A 134 -25.62 18.50 -4.78
CA ALA A 134 -25.11 18.95 -6.08
C ALA A 134 -23.85 18.20 -6.52
N VAL A 135 -23.29 17.32 -5.69
CA VAL A 135 -22.11 16.52 -6.02
C VAL A 135 -22.48 15.45 -7.07
N PRO A 136 -21.79 15.40 -8.23
CA PRO A 136 -22.06 14.39 -9.26
C PRO A 136 -21.96 12.95 -8.73
N ALA A 137 -22.79 12.06 -9.29
CA ALA A 137 -22.82 10.64 -8.91
C ALA A 137 -21.52 9.89 -9.23
N ALA A 138 -20.64 10.45 -10.06
CA ALA A 138 -19.33 9.87 -10.38
C ALA A 138 -18.37 9.85 -9.18
N TYR A 139 -18.61 10.61 -8.12
CA TYR A 139 -17.79 10.56 -6.89
C TYR A 139 -18.32 9.50 -5.93
N ASP A 140 -17.63 8.38 -5.79
CA ASP A 140 -18.04 7.28 -4.89
C ASP A 140 -17.83 7.61 -3.41
N ILE A 141 -16.76 8.36 -3.10
CA ILE A 141 -16.44 8.81 -1.75
C ILE A 141 -16.34 10.33 -1.74
N ILE A 142 -17.11 10.98 -0.87
CA ILE A 142 -17.10 12.43 -0.66
C ILE A 142 -16.41 12.73 0.67
N ALA A 143 -15.22 13.32 0.61
CA ALA A 143 -14.47 13.74 1.79
C ALA A 143 -14.83 15.19 2.15
N VAL A 144 -15.57 15.38 3.26
CA VAL A 144 -15.95 16.71 3.75
C VAL A 144 -14.73 17.38 4.38
N ALA A 145 -14.27 18.47 3.75
CA ALA A 145 -13.06 19.19 4.11
C ALA A 145 -13.42 20.47 4.88
N PHE A 146 -13.12 20.62 6.18
CA PHE A 146 -12.50 19.66 7.10
C PHE A 146 -13.18 19.74 8.46
N ALA A 147 -12.96 18.74 9.31
CA ALA A 147 -13.11 18.90 10.76
C ALA A 147 -11.99 19.81 11.30
N GLU A 148 -12.30 20.56 12.36
CA GLU A 148 -11.38 21.48 13.00
C GLU A 148 -10.91 20.94 14.36
N SER A 149 -9.70 21.33 14.78
CA SER A 149 -9.22 21.00 16.12
C SER A 149 -9.89 21.87 17.18
N THR A 150 -10.14 21.29 18.35
CA THR A 150 -10.69 22.02 19.49
C THR A 150 -9.60 22.46 20.47
N THR A 151 -9.99 23.11 21.57
CA THR A 151 -9.08 23.41 22.67
C THR A 151 -8.65 22.18 23.47
N THR A 152 -9.34 21.05 23.31
CA THR A 152 -8.95 19.76 23.91
C THR A 152 -7.98 19.03 22.97
N PRO A 153 -6.75 18.69 23.41
CA PRO A 153 -5.79 17.97 22.58
C PRO A 153 -6.35 16.66 22.01
N GLY A 154 -6.14 16.44 20.71
CA GLY A 154 -6.62 15.26 19.98
C GLY A 154 -8.10 15.31 19.60
N GLN A 155 -8.92 16.18 20.19
CA GLN A 155 -10.33 16.28 19.87
C GLN A 155 -10.56 17.14 18.62
N ILE A 156 -11.40 16.64 17.73
CA ILE A 156 -11.93 17.37 16.57
C ILE A 156 -13.41 17.72 16.77
N ASP A 157 -13.87 18.70 16.01
CA ASP A 157 -15.28 19.08 15.89
C ASP A 157 -15.60 19.49 14.44
N PHE A 158 -16.87 19.56 14.10
CA PHE A 158 -17.32 19.99 12.78
C PHE A 158 -18.57 20.86 12.90
N ALA A 159 -18.55 21.98 12.18
CA ALA A 159 -19.72 22.83 11.97
C ALA A 159 -19.79 23.20 10.49
N LEU A 160 -21.01 23.22 9.94
CA LEU A 160 -21.24 23.71 8.58
C LEU A 160 -20.83 25.19 8.49
N ASP A 161 -19.96 25.53 7.54
CA ASP A 161 -19.34 26.84 7.52
C ASP A 161 -20.34 27.98 7.21
N SER A 162 -19.98 29.15 7.70
CA SER A 162 -20.78 30.37 7.52
C SER A 162 -20.98 30.74 6.04
N SER A 163 -20.04 30.42 5.14
CA SER A 163 -20.21 30.68 3.70
C SER A 163 -21.37 29.88 3.09
N LEU A 164 -21.63 28.67 3.60
CA LEU A 164 -22.71 27.79 3.18
C LEU A 164 -24.04 28.19 3.84
N THR A 165 -24.02 28.41 5.15
CA THR A 165 -25.24 28.81 5.89
C THR A 165 -25.73 30.20 5.48
N ASN A 166 -24.84 31.14 5.18
CA ASN A 166 -25.21 32.45 4.61
C ASN A 166 -25.78 32.33 3.18
N ALA A 167 -25.45 31.26 2.45
CA ALA A 167 -26.04 30.94 1.15
C ALA A 167 -27.40 30.23 1.27
N GLY A 168 -27.84 29.90 2.49
CA GLY A 168 -29.14 29.28 2.78
C GLY A 168 -29.07 27.78 3.08
N TYR A 169 -27.90 27.16 2.99
CA TYR A 169 -27.74 25.73 3.27
C TYR A 169 -27.69 25.47 4.76
N THR A 170 -28.68 24.73 5.27
CA THR A 170 -28.81 24.47 6.71
C THR A 170 -28.15 23.15 7.11
N GLU A 171 -27.81 23.02 8.39
CA GLU A 171 -27.28 21.76 8.93
C GLU A 171 -28.27 20.58 8.80
N ALA A 172 -29.57 20.87 8.87
CA ALA A 172 -30.61 19.86 8.67
C ALA A 172 -30.64 19.35 7.21
N GLU A 173 -30.48 20.25 6.24
CA GLU A 173 -30.35 19.87 4.83
C GLU A 173 -29.03 19.13 4.59
N PHE A 174 -27.94 19.55 5.22
CA PHE A 174 -26.66 18.85 5.13
C PHE A 174 -26.74 17.39 5.59
N LYS A 175 -27.39 17.13 6.73
CA LYS A 175 -27.61 15.77 7.22
C LYS A 175 -28.53 14.96 6.30
N ALA A 176 -29.60 15.58 5.77
CA ALA A 176 -30.49 14.93 4.81
C ALA A 176 -29.80 14.60 3.47
N ASP A 177 -28.89 15.46 3.02
CA ASP A 177 -28.10 15.23 1.81
C ASP A 177 -27.11 14.07 2.00
N ILE A 178 -26.49 13.93 3.18
CA ILE A 178 -25.66 12.77 3.52
C ILE A 178 -26.50 11.48 3.39
N ASP A 179 -27.66 11.42 4.04
CA ASP A 179 -28.56 10.26 3.96
C ASP A 179 -28.95 9.95 2.50
N ALA A 180 -29.22 10.98 1.69
CA ALA A 180 -29.61 10.82 0.29
C ALA A 180 -28.46 10.33 -0.60
N ILE A 181 -27.22 10.70 -0.30
CA ILE A 181 -26.01 10.22 -1.00
C ILE A 181 -25.74 8.76 -0.63
N GLN A 182 -25.83 8.42 0.66
CA GLN A 182 -25.67 7.04 1.15
C GLN A 182 -26.73 6.10 0.57
N ALA A 183 -27.96 6.56 0.40
CA ALA A 183 -29.01 5.81 -0.28
C ALA A 183 -28.69 5.47 -1.76
N GLN A 184 -27.68 6.12 -2.36
CA GLN A 184 -27.17 5.83 -3.70
C GLN A 184 -26.00 4.83 -3.69
N GLY A 185 -25.58 4.34 -2.51
CA GLY A 185 -24.43 3.43 -2.36
C GLY A 185 -23.08 4.14 -2.35
N ARG A 186 -23.04 5.42 -1.98
CA ARG A 186 -21.85 6.28 -1.96
C ARG A 186 -21.54 6.69 -0.53
N ASP A 187 -20.27 6.89 -0.22
CA ASP A 187 -19.84 7.23 1.13
C ASP A 187 -19.64 8.75 1.28
N VAL A 188 -20.01 9.28 2.45
CA VAL A 188 -19.63 10.62 2.90
C VAL A 188 -18.81 10.50 4.17
N ILE A 189 -17.55 10.91 4.11
CA ILE A 189 -16.59 10.82 5.22
C ILE A 189 -16.16 12.21 5.68
N ILE A 190 -15.76 12.33 6.95
CA ILE A 190 -15.18 13.57 7.47
C ILE A 190 -13.66 13.55 7.32
N SER A 191 -13.08 14.56 6.67
CA SER A 191 -11.63 14.68 6.57
C SER A 191 -11.04 15.52 7.69
N VAL A 192 -9.90 15.08 8.21
CA VAL A 192 -9.18 15.72 9.29
C VAL A 192 -7.81 16.14 8.80
N GLY A 193 -7.57 17.46 8.78
CA GLY A 193 -6.30 18.03 8.37
C GLY A 193 -6.44 19.24 7.48
N GLY A 194 -5.71 19.24 6.37
CA GLY A 194 -5.57 20.41 5.49
C GLY A 194 -4.88 21.59 6.18
N GLU A 195 -4.83 22.74 5.50
CA GLU A 195 -4.08 23.93 5.94
C GLU A 195 -4.48 24.47 7.33
N ARG A 196 -5.68 24.13 7.82
CA ARG A 196 -6.24 24.67 9.07
C ARG A 196 -6.52 23.62 10.17
N GLY A 197 -6.61 22.33 9.83
CA GLY A 197 -6.95 21.26 10.76
C GLY A 197 -5.76 20.67 11.51
N ASN A 198 -5.05 21.50 12.28
CA ASN A 198 -3.88 21.07 13.06
C ASN A 198 -4.30 20.36 14.35
N VAL A 199 -4.70 19.09 14.24
CA VAL A 199 -4.90 18.21 15.40
C VAL A 199 -3.62 17.42 15.70
N THR A 200 -3.21 17.43 16.98
CA THR A 200 -2.08 16.62 17.45
C THR A 200 -2.58 15.34 18.07
N ILE A 201 -2.20 14.20 17.49
CA ILE A 201 -2.53 12.85 17.98
C ILE A 201 -1.20 12.12 18.18
N ASN A 202 -0.71 12.04 19.42
CA ASN A 202 0.67 11.60 19.69
C ASN A 202 0.84 10.74 20.96
N ASP A 203 -0.24 10.49 21.69
CA ASP A 203 -0.27 9.61 22.86
C ASP A 203 -1.64 8.94 23.01
N SER A 204 -1.81 8.09 24.01
CA SER A 204 -3.06 7.35 24.23
C SER A 204 -4.25 8.25 24.60
N ALA A 205 -4.00 9.41 25.24
CA ALA A 205 -5.07 10.33 25.65
C ALA A 205 -5.62 11.10 24.45
N THR A 206 -4.72 11.64 23.62
CA THR A 206 -5.06 12.32 22.36
C THR A 206 -5.67 11.36 21.35
N ALA A 207 -5.19 10.11 21.27
CA ALA A 207 -5.79 9.05 20.46
C ALA A 207 -7.24 8.74 20.88
N ALA A 208 -7.50 8.60 22.18
CA ALA A 208 -8.84 8.37 22.69
C ALA A 208 -9.77 9.57 22.44
N ALA A 209 -9.29 10.80 22.62
CA ALA A 209 -10.05 12.01 22.33
C ALA A 209 -10.41 12.11 20.84
N PHE A 210 -9.46 11.79 19.96
CA PHE A 210 -9.69 11.74 18.52
C PHE A 210 -10.74 10.69 18.15
N ALA A 211 -10.55 9.44 18.58
CA ALA A 211 -11.49 8.36 18.28
C ALA A 211 -12.91 8.66 18.77
N ASN A 212 -13.05 9.20 19.99
CA ASN A 212 -14.35 9.56 20.55
C ASN A 212 -15.03 10.68 19.76
N SER A 213 -14.28 11.69 19.32
CA SER A 213 -14.85 12.78 18.53
C SER A 213 -15.23 12.35 17.12
N VAL A 214 -14.41 11.52 16.44
CA VAL A 214 -14.79 10.91 15.16
C VAL A 214 -16.10 10.12 15.30
N VAL A 215 -16.21 9.24 16.29
CA VAL A 215 -17.44 8.47 16.52
C VAL A 215 -18.64 9.38 16.83
N SER A 216 -18.43 10.47 17.55
CA SER A 216 -19.47 11.47 17.83
C SER A 216 -19.96 12.13 16.54
N LEU A 217 -19.06 12.60 15.69
CA LEU A 217 -19.40 13.22 14.41
C LEU A 217 -20.12 12.24 13.47
N MET A 218 -19.66 10.98 13.41
CA MET A 218 -20.37 9.93 12.66
C MET A 218 -21.79 9.69 13.19
N ASN A 219 -22.01 9.75 14.51
CA ASN A 219 -23.35 9.62 15.08
C ASN A 219 -24.25 10.84 14.82
N GLU A 220 -23.66 12.04 14.81
CA GLU A 220 -24.40 13.30 14.72
C GLU A 220 -24.78 13.67 13.29
N TYR A 221 -23.86 13.44 12.35
CA TYR A 221 -24.00 13.84 10.95
C TYR A 221 -24.29 12.66 10.02
N GLY A 222 -24.06 11.42 10.48
CA GLY A 222 -24.24 10.24 9.65
C GLY A 222 -23.02 9.85 8.82
N PHE A 223 -21.84 10.46 9.01
CA PHE A 223 -20.65 10.12 8.23
C PHE A 223 -20.30 8.61 8.27
N ASP A 224 -19.91 8.06 7.12
CA ASP A 224 -19.52 6.65 6.93
C ASP A 224 -18.14 6.35 7.51
N GLY A 225 -17.32 7.37 7.73
CA GLY A 225 -16.01 7.21 8.32
C GLY A 225 -15.16 8.48 8.29
N VAL A 226 -13.84 8.31 8.18
CA VAL A 226 -12.86 9.38 8.38
C VAL A 226 -11.70 9.30 7.38
N ASP A 227 -11.27 10.46 6.92
CA ASP A 227 -10.07 10.66 6.12
C ASP A 227 -8.96 11.32 6.96
N ILE A 228 -7.73 10.80 6.83
CA ILE A 228 -6.54 11.33 7.53
C ILE A 228 -5.68 12.11 6.54
N ASP A 229 -5.70 13.44 6.67
CA ASP A 229 -5.02 14.42 5.80
C ASP A 229 -4.15 15.41 6.61
N LEU A 230 -3.46 14.89 7.64
CA LEU A 230 -2.56 15.66 8.50
C LEU A 230 -1.20 15.90 7.82
N GLU A 231 -0.86 17.16 7.55
CA GLU A 231 0.30 17.54 6.73
C GLU A 231 1.58 17.92 7.51
N HIS A 232 1.59 17.76 8.84
CA HIS A 232 2.70 18.22 9.70
C HIS A 232 3.44 17.09 10.43
N GLY A 233 3.44 15.91 9.82
CA GLY A 233 3.98 14.69 10.39
C GLY A 233 3.03 14.07 11.43
N ILE A 234 3.01 12.75 11.48
CA ILE A 234 2.06 11.99 12.31
C ILE A 234 2.77 11.01 13.25
N ASN A 235 2.11 10.69 14.36
CA ASN A 235 2.48 9.54 15.19
C ASN A 235 1.63 8.34 14.77
N ALA A 236 2.21 7.44 13.98
CA ALA A 236 1.52 6.28 13.43
C ALA A 236 0.85 5.43 14.51
N GLY A 237 1.54 5.14 15.63
CA GLY A 237 0.99 4.28 16.69
C GLY A 237 -0.18 4.91 17.46
N ALA A 238 -0.15 6.22 17.67
CA ALA A 238 -1.26 6.93 18.33
C ALA A 238 -2.50 6.97 17.41
N ILE A 239 -2.30 7.26 16.12
CA ILE A 239 -3.41 7.29 15.15
C ILE A 239 -3.95 5.88 14.90
N GLU A 240 -3.10 4.86 14.79
CA GLU A 240 -3.52 3.45 14.73
C GLU A 240 -4.40 3.11 15.94
N THR A 241 -3.96 3.43 17.16
CA THR A 241 -4.76 3.20 18.38
C THR A 241 -6.15 3.84 18.27
N ALA A 242 -6.21 5.07 17.78
CA ALA A 242 -7.48 5.78 17.62
C ALA A 242 -8.38 5.13 16.56
N LEU A 243 -7.84 4.80 15.39
CA LEU A 243 -8.59 4.16 14.30
C LEU A 243 -9.08 2.76 14.68
N ARG A 244 -8.32 2.00 15.46
CA ARG A 244 -8.78 0.71 16.01
C ARG A 244 -9.96 0.90 16.98
N GLN A 245 -9.96 1.97 17.76
CA GLN A 245 -11.09 2.30 18.62
C GLN A 245 -12.31 2.71 17.79
N VAL A 246 -12.14 3.49 16.70
CA VAL A 246 -13.22 3.79 15.76
C VAL A 246 -13.76 2.51 15.12
N ALA A 247 -12.90 1.63 14.59
CA ALA A 247 -13.28 0.35 14.00
C ALA A 247 -14.11 -0.53 14.95
N SER A 248 -13.76 -0.53 16.24
CA SER A 248 -14.51 -1.27 17.26
C SER A 248 -15.90 -0.68 17.53
N ALA A 249 -16.06 0.64 17.43
CA ALA A 249 -17.33 1.32 17.66
C ALA A 249 -18.21 1.39 16.41
N LYS A 250 -17.58 1.39 15.23
CA LYS A 250 -18.16 1.55 13.90
C LYS A 250 -17.57 0.51 12.94
N PRO A 251 -17.95 -0.78 13.07
CA PRO A 251 -17.44 -1.82 12.19
C PRO A 251 -17.77 -1.51 10.72
N GLY A 252 -16.78 -1.65 9.84
CA GLY A 252 -16.94 -1.38 8.40
C GLY A 252 -16.94 0.10 8.02
N PHE A 253 -16.55 1.02 8.92
CA PHE A 253 -16.39 2.43 8.57
C PHE A 253 -15.39 2.63 7.43
N THR A 254 -15.64 3.64 6.59
CA THR A 254 -14.76 3.99 5.48
C THR A 254 -13.55 4.78 5.99
N TYR A 255 -12.36 4.24 5.79
CA TYR A 255 -11.11 4.83 6.25
C TYR A 255 -10.19 5.14 5.08
N THR A 256 -9.95 6.42 4.84
CA THR A 256 -9.01 6.88 3.81
C THR A 256 -7.84 7.65 4.39
N MET A 257 -6.78 7.80 3.60
CA MET A 257 -5.61 8.60 3.93
C MET A 257 -5.23 9.45 2.72
N ALA A 258 -4.81 10.69 2.93
CA ALA A 258 -4.27 11.56 1.88
C ALA A 258 -2.84 12.05 2.21
N PRO A 259 -1.86 11.15 2.37
CA PRO A 259 -0.47 11.52 2.61
C PRO A 259 0.10 12.39 1.48
N GLN A 260 1.08 13.22 1.81
CA GLN A 260 1.95 13.80 0.78
C GLN A 260 2.95 12.73 0.29
N THR A 261 3.53 12.94 -0.88
CA THR A 261 4.52 12.00 -1.45
C THR A 261 5.71 11.73 -0.53
N ILE A 262 6.16 12.73 0.23
CA ILE A 262 7.26 12.60 1.21
C ILE A 262 6.96 11.56 2.28
N ASP A 263 5.69 11.33 2.62
CA ASP A 263 5.28 10.47 3.72
C ASP A 263 5.32 8.98 3.36
N PHE A 264 5.66 8.65 2.12
CA PHE A 264 5.87 7.29 1.62
C PHE A 264 7.30 7.00 1.13
N GLN A 265 8.22 7.98 1.19
CA GLN A 265 9.60 7.81 0.70
C GLN A 265 10.51 6.99 1.64
N SER A 266 10.05 6.63 2.84
CA SER A 266 10.80 5.81 3.80
C SER A 266 9.87 4.90 4.59
N THR A 267 10.34 3.69 4.92
CA THR A 267 9.61 2.75 5.80
C THR A 267 9.46 3.27 7.23
N SER A 268 10.24 4.29 7.61
CA SER A 268 10.14 4.98 8.90
C SER A 268 9.19 6.18 8.89
N ALA A 269 8.61 6.53 7.73
CA ALA A 269 7.68 7.65 7.63
C ALA A 269 6.33 7.29 8.30
N GLY A 270 5.70 8.27 8.93
CA GLY A 270 4.50 8.06 9.73
C GLY A 270 3.35 7.45 8.93
N TYR A 271 3.02 8.00 7.75
CA TYR A 271 1.93 7.46 6.93
C TYR A 271 2.27 6.08 6.34
N TYR A 272 3.52 5.84 5.93
CA TYR A 272 3.94 4.50 5.52
C TYR A 272 3.65 3.47 6.62
N GLN A 273 4.09 3.75 7.85
CA GLN A 273 3.86 2.85 9.00
C GLN A 273 2.37 2.70 9.30
N LEU A 274 1.63 3.81 9.34
CA LEU A 274 0.21 3.79 9.63
C LEU A 274 -0.53 2.93 8.60
N ALA A 275 -0.36 3.18 7.30
CA ALA A 275 -1.01 2.44 6.24
C ALA A 275 -0.69 0.94 6.30
N VAL A 276 0.58 0.58 6.59
CA VAL A 276 0.96 -0.83 6.70
C VAL A 276 0.37 -1.50 7.94
N ASN A 277 0.29 -0.79 9.07
CA ASN A 277 -0.25 -1.32 10.31
C ASN A 277 -1.77 -1.43 10.32
N THR A 278 -2.47 -0.67 9.47
CA THR A 278 -3.95 -0.61 9.40
C THR A 278 -4.52 -1.22 8.12
N LYS A 279 -3.73 -1.96 7.34
CA LYS A 279 -4.15 -2.59 6.08
C LYS A 279 -5.49 -3.32 6.13
N ASP A 280 -5.81 -3.97 7.23
CA ASP A 280 -7.04 -4.77 7.39
C ASP A 280 -8.31 -3.92 7.58
N ILE A 281 -8.18 -2.62 7.88
CA ILE A 281 -9.31 -1.69 8.03
C ILE A 281 -9.23 -0.49 7.07
N LEU A 282 -8.14 -0.37 6.32
CA LEU A 282 -7.90 0.72 5.37
C LEU A 282 -8.70 0.50 4.08
N THR A 283 -9.51 1.48 3.70
CA THR A 283 -10.22 1.48 2.41
C THR A 283 -9.26 1.82 1.28
N ILE A 284 -8.66 3.02 1.30
CA ILE A 284 -7.77 3.48 0.22
C ILE A 284 -6.81 4.58 0.70
N VAL A 285 -5.57 4.54 0.23
CA VAL A 285 -4.60 5.64 0.32
C VAL A 285 -4.67 6.45 -0.96
N ASN A 286 -5.20 7.65 -0.85
CA ASN A 286 -5.30 8.65 -1.91
C ASN A 286 -4.14 9.62 -1.79
N MET A 287 -2.91 9.14 -1.98
CA MET A 287 -1.71 9.99 -1.85
C MET A 287 -1.80 11.22 -2.76
N GLN A 288 -1.32 12.37 -2.29
CA GLN A 288 -1.35 13.63 -3.01
C GLN A 288 -0.15 13.70 -3.97
N TYR A 289 -0.36 13.45 -5.27
CA TYR A 289 0.69 13.47 -6.31
C TYR A 289 0.97 14.88 -6.85
N TYR A 290 0.80 15.90 -6.02
CA TYR A 290 0.92 17.32 -6.37
C TYR A 290 1.58 18.12 -5.24
N ASN A 291 1.95 19.38 -5.50
CA ASN A 291 2.68 20.23 -4.52
C ASN A 291 3.93 19.57 -3.90
N SER A 292 4.54 18.62 -4.60
CA SER A 292 5.59 17.73 -4.09
C SER A 292 6.99 18.11 -4.60
N GLY A 293 7.09 18.50 -5.87
CA GLY A 293 8.36 18.50 -6.60
C GLY A 293 8.74 17.10 -7.07
N SER A 294 10.05 16.83 -7.24
CA SER A 294 10.53 15.52 -7.68
C SER A 294 10.73 14.55 -6.52
N MET A 295 10.45 13.27 -6.75
CA MET A 295 10.58 12.19 -5.76
C MET A 295 11.27 10.96 -6.37
N LEU A 296 11.84 10.10 -5.51
CA LEU A 296 12.38 8.83 -5.95
C LEU A 296 11.23 7.86 -6.21
N GLY A 297 11.27 7.15 -7.33
CA GLY A 297 10.39 6.01 -7.59
C GLY A 297 10.86 4.74 -6.88
N CYS A 298 10.05 3.68 -6.92
CA CYS A 298 10.41 2.37 -6.33
C CYS A 298 11.69 1.73 -6.94
N ASN A 299 12.18 2.23 -8.08
CA ASN A 299 13.43 1.82 -8.71
C ASN A 299 14.63 2.73 -8.36
N GLY A 300 14.46 3.69 -7.45
CA GLY A 300 15.48 4.64 -7.04
C GLY A 300 15.82 5.75 -8.06
N GLN A 301 15.06 5.88 -9.15
CA GLN A 301 15.21 6.99 -10.10
C GLN A 301 14.35 8.19 -9.69
N VAL A 302 14.74 9.39 -10.13
CA VAL A 302 14.03 10.63 -9.81
C VAL A 302 12.95 10.90 -10.87
N TYR A 303 11.72 11.13 -10.41
CA TYR A 303 10.57 11.48 -11.25
C TYR A 303 10.02 12.84 -10.81
N ALA A 304 9.57 13.66 -11.75
CA ALA A 304 8.99 14.96 -11.48
C ALA A 304 7.45 14.91 -11.59
N GLN A 305 6.76 15.53 -10.64
CA GLN A 305 5.29 15.66 -10.66
C GLN A 305 4.77 16.27 -11.97
N GLY A 306 3.49 16.00 -12.28
CA GLY A 306 2.86 16.43 -13.54
C GLY A 306 3.12 15.50 -14.72
N ASP A 307 3.66 14.32 -14.47
CA ASP A 307 4.03 13.31 -15.47
C ASP A 307 3.52 11.91 -15.07
N ILE A 308 3.20 11.07 -16.06
CA ILE A 308 2.71 9.71 -15.82
C ILE A 308 3.71 8.82 -15.08
N ASP A 309 5.00 9.01 -15.32
CA ASP A 309 6.04 8.23 -14.65
C ASP A 309 6.12 8.58 -13.17
N PHE A 310 5.82 9.83 -12.80
CA PHE A 310 5.69 10.20 -11.40
C PHE A 310 4.52 9.48 -10.74
N LEU A 311 3.33 9.47 -11.36
CA LEU A 311 2.16 8.78 -10.81
C LEU A 311 2.44 7.29 -10.59
N THR A 312 2.94 6.63 -11.62
CA THR A 312 3.16 5.18 -11.61
C THR A 312 4.35 4.76 -10.73
N ALA A 313 5.45 5.51 -10.75
CA ALA A 313 6.64 5.18 -9.95
C ALA A 313 6.44 5.47 -8.45
N GLN A 314 5.62 6.47 -8.10
CA GLN A 314 5.24 6.72 -6.70
C GLN A 314 4.18 5.71 -6.20
N ALA A 315 3.16 5.38 -7.00
CA ALA A 315 2.20 4.32 -6.65
C ALA A 315 2.89 2.95 -6.46
N CYS A 316 3.93 2.67 -7.25
CA CYS A 316 4.74 1.46 -7.10
C CYS A 316 5.34 1.29 -5.68
N ILE A 317 5.67 2.38 -4.98
CA ILE A 317 6.22 2.31 -3.61
C ILE A 317 5.16 1.78 -2.65
N GLN A 318 3.92 2.29 -2.75
CA GLN A 318 2.79 1.83 -1.95
C GLN A 318 2.45 0.36 -2.21
N LEU A 319 2.47 -0.05 -3.48
CA LEU A 319 2.25 -1.43 -3.88
C LEU A 319 3.36 -2.37 -3.36
N GLN A 320 4.63 -1.95 -3.41
CA GLN A 320 5.75 -2.71 -2.85
C GLN A 320 5.81 -2.70 -1.32
N ALA A 321 5.15 -1.74 -0.66
CA ALA A 321 4.88 -1.79 0.77
C ALA A 321 3.85 -2.88 1.14
N GLY A 322 3.24 -3.51 0.14
CA GLY A 322 2.28 -4.59 0.28
C GLY A 322 0.86 -4.13 0.57
N LEU A 323 0.51 -2.88 0.24
CA LEU A 323 -0.91 -2.50 0.13
C LEU A 323 -1.53 -3.30 -1.02
N ALA A 324 -2.79 -3.71 -0.88
CA ALA A 324 -3.51 -4.30 -1.99
C ALA A 324 -3.68 -3.24 -3.10
N PRO A 325 -3.72 -3.62 -4.40
CA PRO A 325 -3.99 -2.67 -5.48
C PRO A 325 -5.22 -1.80 -5.23
N SER A 326 -6.29 -2.38 -4.69
CA SER A 326 -7.55 -1.68 -4.35
C SER A 326 -7.39 -0.63 -3.26
N GLN A 327 -6.30 -0.67 -2.49
CA GLN A 327 -5.99 0.30 -1.43
C GLN A 327 -5.09 1.43 -1.90
N VAL A 328 -4.76 1.52 -3.19
CA VAL A 328 -3.89 2.56 -3.75
C VAL A 328 -4.66 3.40 -4.75
N GLY A 329 -4.86 4.67 -4.43
CA GLY A 329 -5.52 5.68 -5.25
C GLY A 329 -4.58 6.79 -5.70
N LEU A 330 -4.85 7.36 -6.88
CA LEU A 330 -4.08 8.47 -7.45
C LEU A 330 -4.74 9.82 -7.15
N GLY A 331 -4.23 10.58 -6.17
CA GLY A 331 -4.73 11.90 -5.78
C GLY A 331 -4.17 13.06 -6.61
N LEU A 332 -5.03 13.77 -7.35
CA LEU A 332 -4.63 14.80 -8.31
C LEU A 332 -5.44 16.11 -8.19
N PRO A 333 -4.89 17.27 -8.57
CA PRO A 333 -5.66 18.52 -8.65
C PRO A 333 -6.70 18.43 -9.78
N ALA A 334 -7.95 18.81 -9.49
CA ALA A 334 -9.05 18.78 -10.47
C ALA A 334 -8.81 19.74 -11.66
N VAL A 335 -8.21 20.90 -11.35
CA VAL A 335 -7.84 21.95 -12.30
C VAL A 335 -6.48 22.53 -11.91
N GLN A 336 -5.85 23.29 -12.81
CA GLN A 336 -4.53 23.88 -12.54
C GLN A 336 -4.51 24.79 -11.30
N SER A 337 -5.60 25.51 -11.02
CA SER A 337 -5.68 26.42 -9.86
C SER A 337 -5.92 25.72 -8.53
N ALA A 338 -6.23 24.42 -8.53
CA ALA A 338 -6.51 23.68 -7.31
C ALA A 338 -5.23 23.37 -6.50
N ALA A 339 -4.05 23.44 -7.13
CA ALA A 339 -2.76 23.24 -6.48
C ALA A 339 -1.72 24.21 -7.04
N GLY A 340 -0.66 24.49 -6.28
CA GLY A 340 0.46 25.31 -6.77
C GLY A 340 1.23 24.63 -7.90
N SER A 341 1.17 23.30 -8.00
CA SER A 341 1.86 22.53 -9.03
C SER A 341 1.39 21.05 -9.06
N GLY A 342 1.69 20.31 -10.13
CA GLY A 342 1.40 18.87 -10.22
C GLY A 342 0.09 18.48 -10.92
N TYR A 343 -0.67 19.46 -11.43
CA TYR A 343 -1.82 19.17 -12.30
C TYR A 343 -1.42 18.37 -13.54
N VAL A 344 -2.26 17.40 -13.90
CA VAL A 344 -2.18 16.62 -15.15
C VAL A 344 -3.52 16.66 -15.87
N ASN A 345 -3.52 16.40 -17.18
CA ASN A 345 -4.79 16.15 -17.89
C ASN A 345 -5.46 14.90 -17.29
N PRO A 346 -6.77 14.90 -16.98
CA PRO A 346 -7.43 13.74 -16.38
C PRO A 346 -7.28 12.42 -17.16
N THR A 347 -7.14 12.47 -18.49
CA THR A 347 -6.85 11.26 -19.28
C THR A 347 -5.54 10.59 -18.89
N MET A 348 -4.54 11.34 -18.41
CA MET A 348 -3.28 10.78 -17.90
C MET A 348 -3.47 9.95 -16.63
N VAL A 349 -4.47 10.26 -15.81
CA VAL A 349 -4.81 9.45 -14.62
C VAL A 349 -5.27 8.06 -15.04
N ASN A 350 -6.14 7.99 -16.06
CA ASN A 350 -6.58 6.71 -16.62
C ASN A 350 -5.43 5.92 -17.25
N ASP A 351 -4.47 6.61 -17.87
CA ASP A 351 -3.29 5.98 -18.47
C ASP A 351 -2.36 5.44 -17.39
N ALA A 352 -2.17 6.18 -16.30
CA ALA A 352 -1.41 5.72 -15.13
C ALA A 352 -2.05 4.48 -14.49
N LEU A 353 -3.38 4.49 -14.29
CA LEU A 353 -4.11 3.32 -13.78
C LEU A 353 -3.98 2.12 -14.73
N THR A 354 -4.14 2.34 -16.04
CA THR A 354 -3.95 1.29 -17.06
C THR A 354 -2.52 0.74 -17.03
N CYS A 355 -1.52 1.60 -16.85
CA CYS A 355 -0.12 1.20 -16.73
C CYS A 355 0.12 0.33 -15.50
N LEU A 356 -0.42 0.71 -14.34
CA LEU A 356 -0.29 -0.07 -13.11
C LEU A 356 -0.98 -1.43 -13.24
N GLU A 357 -2.19 -1.47 -13.78
CA GLU A 357 -2.98 -2.70 -13.87
C GLU A 357 -2.52 -3.66 -14.95
N THR A 358 -2.08 -3.15 -16.10
CA THR A 358 -1.87 -3.97 -17.31
C THR A 358 -0.50 -3.78 -17.94
N ARG A 359 0.29 -2.82 -17.45
CA ARG A 359 1.59 -2.42 -18.03
C ARG A 359 1.48 -1.86 -19.45
N GLN A 360 0.30 -1.40 -19.84
CA GLN A 360 0.04 -0.70 -21.10
C GLN A 360 -0.10 0.80 -20.85
N ARG A 361 0.15 1.62 -21.89
CA ARG A 361 0.03 3.10 -21.80
C ARG A 361 0.93 3.73 -20.73
N CYS A 362 2.04 3.08 -20.40
CA CYS A 362 3.07 3.61 -19.51
C CYS A 362 3.92 4.69 -20.21
N GLY A 363 4.60 5.52 -19.42
CA GLY A 363 5.71 6.34 -19.89
C GLY A 363 7.02 5.54 -19.93
N ASP A 364 8.14 6.17 -19.58
CA ASP A 364 9.44 5.49 -19.54
C ASP A 364 9.54 4.54 -18.34
N PHE A 365 8.82 4.83 -17.26
CA PHE A 365 8.67 3.92 -16.14
C PHE A 365 7.58 2.88 -16.44
N VAL A 366 7.96 1.61 -16.38
CA VAL A 366 7.03 0.47 -16.45
C VAL A 366 7.18 -0.33 -15.16
N PRO A 367 6.09 -0.58 -14.40
CA PRO A 367 6.18 -1.39 -13.18
C PRO A 367 6.67 -2.81 -13.51
N SER A 368 7.41 -3.41 -12.59
CA SER A 368 8.02 -4.74 -12.78
C SER A 368 6.99 -5.87 -12.94
N GLN A 369 5.75 -5.65 -12.49
CA GLN A 369 4.59 -6.52 -12.61
C GLN A 369 3.30 -5.71 -12.79
N SER A 370 2.22 -6.38 -13.18
CA SER A 370 0.86 -5.82 -13.24
C SER A 370 0.16 -5.88 -11.88
N TYR A 371 -0.66 -4.89 -11.58
CA TYR A 371 -1.43 -4.77 -10.34
C TYR A 371 -2.93 -4.62 -10.65
N PRO A 372 -3.62 -5.68 -11.10
CA PRO A 372 -5.05 -5.59 -11.44
C PRO A 372 -5.90 -5.20 -10.23
N GLY A 373 -6.97 -4.44 -10.46
CA GLY A 373 -7.88 -3.96 -9.41
C GLY A 373 -7.31 -2.79 -8.62
N MET A 374 -6.68 -1.80 -9.30
CA MET A 374 -6.23 -0.59 -8.63
C MET A 374 -7.41 0.17 -8.02
N GLY A 375 -7.20 0.80 -6.86
CA GLY A 375 -8.27 1.42 -6.07
C GLY A 375 -8.96 2.59 -6.74
N GLY A 376 -8.31 3.27 -7.69
CA GLY A 376 -8.89 4.35 -8.47
C GLY A 376 -8.17 5.68 -8.27
N ALA A 377 -8.91 6.76 -8.11
CA ALA A 377 -8.38 8.11 -8.08
C ALA A 377 -9.02 8.98 -7.00
N MET A 378 -8.35 10.08 -6.70
CA MET A 378 -8.86 11.11 -5.83
C MET A 378 -8.65 12.48 -6.47
N THR A 379 -9.51 13.44 -6.17
CA THR A 379 -9.24 14.83 -6.53
C THR A 379 -9.45 15.84 -5.43
N TRP A 380 -8.47 16.75 -5.33
CA TRP A 380 -8.66 18.07 -4.76
C TRP A 380 -9.05 19.03 -5.90
N SER A 381 -10.31 19.42 -6.05
CA SER A 381 -11.47 19.08 -5.23
C SER A 381 -12.74 19.09 -6.09
N ILE A 382 -13.87 18.63 -5.56
CA ILE A 382 -15.18 18.65 -6.25
C ILE A 382 -15.58 20.09 -6.60
N ASN A 383 -15.39 21.03 -5.68
CA ASN A 383 -15.67 22.44 -5.91
C ASN A 383 -14.81 23.00 -7.04
N TRP A 384 -13.52 22.66 -7.07
CA TRP A 384 -12.62 23.06 -8.15
C TRP A 384 -13.00 22.40 -9.48
N ASP A 385 -13.38 21.12 -9.50
CA ASP A 385 -13.79 20.44 -10.72
C ASP A 385 -15.06 21.06 -11.33
N LYS A 386 -16.01 21.49 -10.49
CA LYS A 386 -17.21 22.24 -10.92
C LYS A 386 -16.86 23.48 -11.74
N THR A 387 -15.77 24.18 -11.42
CA THR A 387 -15.35 25.40 -12.15
C THR A 387 -15.03 25.14 -13.63
N ASN A 388 -14.76 23.88 -13.97
CA ASN A 388 -14.46 23.37 -15.32
C ASN A 388 -15.52 22.36 -15.79
N GLY A 389 -16.75 22.43 -15.25
CA GLY A 389 -17.84 21.54 -15.70
C GLY A 389 -17.59 20.06 -15.42
N TYR A 390 -16.90 19.75 -14.31
CA TYR A 390 -16.64 18.39 -13.84
C TYR A 390 -15.78 17.54 -14.80
N ASN A 391 -14.81 18.16 -15.46
CA ASN A 391 -13.97 17.46 -16.43
C ASN A 391 -13.16 16.32 -15.81
N PHE A 392 -12.72 16.44 -14.55
CA PHE A 392 -12.02 15.35 -13.87
C PHE A 392 -12.97 14.18 -13.64
N ALA A 393 -14.12 14.42 -12.99
CA ALA A 393 -15.11 13.37 -12.73
C ALA A 393 -15.61 12.70 -14.00
N ASN A 394 -15.95 13.47 -15.04
CA ASN A 394 -16.45 12.94 -16.31
C ASN A 394 -15.40 12.14 -17.11
N THR A 395 -14.12 12.26 -16.77
CA THR A 395 -13.04 11.56 -17.47
C THR A 395 -12.55 10.35 -16.67
N VAL A 396 -12.49 10.46 -15.34
CA VAL A 396 -11.84 9.48 -14.46
C VAL A 396 -12.84 8.53 -13.80
N GLY A 397 -14.05 8.99 -13.48
CA GLY A 397 -15.11 8.20 -12.85
C GLY A 397 -16.15 7.67 -13.82
#